data_AF-A0A2V1E989-F1
#
_entry.id   AF-A0A2V1E989-F1
#
_cell.length_a   1.000
_cell.length_b   1.000
_cell.length_c   1.000
_cell.angle_alpha   90.00
_cell.angle_beta   90.00
_cell.angle_gamma   90.00
#
_symmetry.space_group_name_H-M   'P 1'
#
loop_
_entity.id
_entity.type
_entity.pdbx_description
1 polymer ?
#
loop_
_entity_poly.entity_id
_entity_poly.type
_entity_poly.pdbx_seq_one_letter_code
_entity_poly.pdbx_strand_id
1 'polypeptide(L)'
;PIYILSTDEPFHFELLVPLGESIYGGADIGPILRTAKNITPGDFDSFSTAFFNLANYKKSQAEDPALAYNPVNVRESWFAASTYFCRADFYLHVNWDDPRINIYWGEQISAFDKAIAALPIPGHRVKTSTSDFDIEAIWFPASTDSNTNRPTLILGNGYDGAQEGLYHTVAVPGLARGWNVITYEGPGHPISLHLILK
;
A
#
# COMPACT_ATOMS: atom_id res chain seq x y z
N PRO A 1 5.01 27.99 7.75
CA PRO A 1 6.19 27.25 7.25
C PRO A 1 5.88 25.75 7.19
N ILE A 2 6.04 25.13 6.02
CA ILE A 2 5.91 23.67 5.86
C ILE A 2 7.16 23.02 6.48
N TYR A 3 6.98 21.96 7.25
CA TYR A 3 8.09 21.21 7.83
C TYR A 3 8.70 20.30 6.75
N ILE A 4 9.97 20.53 6.42
CA ILE A 4 10.68 19.81 5.37
C ILE A 4 11.29 18.52 5.95
N LEU A 5 10.96 17.37 5.35
CA LEU A 5 11.44 16.06 5.78
C LEU A 5 12.75 15.63 5.11
N SER A 6 13.05 16.18 3.93
CA SER A 6 14.27 15.95 3.16
C SER A 6 14.63 17.23 2.41
N THR A 7 15.92 17.53 2.26
CA THR A 7 16.39 18.64 1.41
C THR A 7 16.31 18.30 -0.08
N ASP A 8 16.08 17.03 -0.43
CA ASP A 8 15.72 16.58 -1.77
C ASP A 8 14.19 16.63 -1.92
N GLU A 9 13.70 17.40 -2.89
CA GLU A 9 12.28 17.68 -3.09
C GLU A 9 11.45 16.43 -3.47
N PRO A 10 11.87 15.58 -4.42
CA PRO A 10 11.23 14.29 -4.68
C PRO A 10 11.13 13.40 -3.43
N PHE A 11 12.21 13.29 -2.65
CA PHE A 11 12.20 12.51 -1.41
C PHE A 11 11.28 13.12 -0.37
N HIS A 12 11.22 14.45 -0.28
CA HIS A 12 10.29 15.11 0.62
C HIS A 12 8.84 14.75 0.27
N PHE A 13 8.48 14.80 -1.01
CA PHE A 13 7.15 14.42 -1.48
C PHE A 13 6.85 12.95 -1.18
N GLU A 14 7.76 12.02 -1.50
CA GLU A 14 7.55 10.59 -1.27
C GLU A 14 7.47 10.21 0.22
N LEU A 15 8.05 11.01 1.11
CA LEU A 15 7.86 10.88 2.56
C LEU A 15 6.49 11.37 3.05
N LEU A 16 5.85 12.29 2.32
CA LEU A 16 4.51 12.79 2.63
C LEU A 16 3.41 11.80 2.23
N VAL A 17 3.64 10.95 1.23
CA VAL A 17 2.67 9.93 0.79
C VAL A 17 2.26 9.00 1.94
N PRO A 18 3.16 8.22 2.58
CA PRO A 18 2.77 7.35 3.69
C PRO A 18 2.35 8.17 4.92
N LEU A 19 2.81 9.42 5.06
CA LEU A 19 2.34 10.30 6.13
C LEU A 19 0.85 10.64 5.95
N GLY A 20 0.39 10.86 4.72
CA GLY A 20 -1.02 11.05 4.40
C GLY A 20 -1.85 9.79 4.64
N GLU A 21 -1.32 8.62 4.27
CA GLU A 21 -1.97 7.32 4.48
C GLU A 21 -2.13 6.94 5.96
N SER A 22 -1.31 7.51 6.85
CA SER A 22 -1.42 7.29 8.30
C SER A 22 -2.78 7.70 8.90
N ILE A 23 -3.52 8.59 8.23
CA ILE A 23 -4.86 9.04 8.67
C ILE A 23 -5.85 7.87 8.74
N TYR A 24 -5.73 6.89 7.83
CA TYR A 24 -6.61 5.73 7.77
C TYR A 24 -5.82 4.40 7.83
N GLY A 25 -4.76 4.37 8.65
CA GLY A 25 -4.10 3.12 9.06
C GLY A 25 -3.09 2.55 8.07
N GLY A 26 -2.68 3.30 7.04
CA GLY A 26 -1.71 2.83 6.06
C GLY A 26 -0.27 2.91 6.53
N ALA A 27 0.00 3.70 7.57
CA ALA A 27 1.34 3.90 8.10
C ALA A 27 1.32 4.52 9.50
N ASP A 28 2.50 4.75 10.07
CA ASP A 28 2.70 5.32 11.39
C ASP A 28 3.59 6.57 11.31
N ILE A 29 3.11 7.67 11.87
CA ILE A 29 3.82 8.97 11.84
C ILE A 29 5.22 8.86 12.45
N GLY A 30 5.35 8.31 13.66
CA GLY A 30 6.63 8.24 14.37
C GLY A 30 7.72 7.44 13.61
N PRO A 31 7.43 6.21 13.18
CA PRO A 31 8.29 5.43 12.30
C PRO A 31 8.69 6.14 11.01
N ILE A 32 7.77 6.78 10.28
CA ILE A 32 8.11 7.56 9.06
C ILE A 32 9.11 8.67 9.40
N LEU A 33 8.84 9.46 10.44
CA LEU A 33 9.72 10.56 10.85
C LEU A 33 11.11 10.06 11.29
N ARG A 34 11.20 8.85 11.82
CA ARG A 34 12.48 8.19 12.14
C ARG A 34 13.19 7.73 10.88
N THR A 35 12.47 7.09 9.96
CA THR A 35 13.00 6.61 8.68
C THR A 35 13.56 7.76 7.85
N ALA A 36 12.84 8.90 7.78
CA ALA A 36 13.30 10.10 7.09
C ALA A 36 14.70 10.57 7.50
N LYS A 37 15.08 10.40 8.78
CA LYS A 37 16.42 10.79 9.29
C LYS A 37 17.55 9.90 8.78
N ASN A 38 17.23 8.70 8.31
CA ASN A 38 18.21 7.72 7.86
C ASN A 38 18.35 7.68 6.33
N ILE A 39 17.61 8.54 5.62
CA ILE A 39 17.66 8.65 4.16
C ILE A 39 18.62 9.78 3.79
N THR A 40 19.61 9.46 2.96
CA THR A 40 20.52 10.45 2.40
C THR A 40 19.84 11.14 1.22
N PRO A 41 19.70 12.48 1.21
CA PRO A 41 19.06 13.19 0.10
C PRO A 41 19.73 12.87 -1.24
N GLY A 42 18.92 12.48 -2.24
CA GLY A 42 19.37 12.12 -3.59
C GLY A 42 19.96 10.71 -3.74
N ASP A 43 20.02 9.92 -2.67
CA ASP A 43 20.49 8.53 -2.69
C ASP A 43 19.28 7.56 -2.67
N PHE A 44 18.92 7.08 -3.86
CA PHE A 44 17.80 6.16 -4.09
C PHE A 44 17.93 4.85 -3.31
N ASP A 45 19.15 4.33 -3.15
CA ASP A 45 19.39 3.09 -2.42
C ASP A 45 19.18 3.26 -0.92
N SER A 46 19.58 4.42 -0.37
CA SER A 46 19.32 4.75 1.03
C SER A 46 17.80 4.86 1.32
N PHE A 47 17.02 5.42 0.39
CA PHE A 47 15.57 5.50 0.50
C PHE A 47 14.96 4.10 0.53
N SER A 48 15.29 3.29 -0.49
CA SER A 48 14.79 1.93 -0.62
C SER A 48 15.14 1.08 0.61
N THR A 49 16.41 1.10 1.03
CA THR A 49 16.90 0.35 2.18
C THR A 49 16.21 0.78 3.49
N ALA A 50 16.02 2.09 3.70
CA ALA A 50 15.39 2.59 4.92
C ALA A 50 13.93 2.14 5.04
N PHE A 51 13.17 2.19 3.95
CA PHE A 51 11.79 1.70 3.92
C PHE A 51 11.71 0.19 3.96
N PHE A 52 12.60 -0.55 3.29
CA PHE A 52 12.66 -2.01 3.37
C PHE A 52 12.88 -2.48 4.82
N ASN A 53 13.80 -1.84 5.55
CA ASN A 53 14.04 -2.16 6.96
C ASN A 53 12.81 -1.89 7.83
N LEU A 54 12.10 -0.78 7.58
CA LEU A 54 10.88 -0.46 8.30
C LEU A 54 9.73 -1.43 7.96
N ALA A 55 9.59 -1.83 6.69
CA ALA A 55 8.61 -2.79 6.24
C ALA A 55 8.80 -4.16 6.92
N ASN A 56 10.05 -4.65 6.96
CA ASN A 56 10.38 -5.89 7.64
C ASN A 56 10.16 -5.82 9.16
N TYR A 57 10.43 -4.67 9.78
CA TYR A 57 10.10 -4.46 11.18
C TYR A 57 8.59 -4.56 11.45
N LYS A 58 7.76 -3.98 10.58
CA LYS A 58 6.30 -4.11 10.71
C LYS A 58 5.79 -5.51 10.42
N LYS A 59 6.36 -6.18 9.41
CA LYS A 59 6.09 -7.58 9.12
C LYS A 59 6.40 -8.47 10.33
N SER A 60 7.55 -8.29 10.97
CA SER A 60 7.91 -9.09 12.15
C SER A 60 6.97 -8.84 13.34
N GLN A 61 6.49 -7.61 13.54
CA GLN A 61 5.45 -7.32 14.53
C GLN A 61 4.13 -8.03 14.20
N ALA A 62 3.75 -8.07 12.92
CA ALA A 62 2.53 -8.72 12.47
C ALA A 62 2.59 -10.25 12.56
N GLU A 63 3.79 -10.82 12.47
CA GLU A 63 4.05 -12.27 12.56
C GLU A 63 4.31 -12.75 14.01
N ASP A 64 4.56 -11.83 14.95
CA ASP A 64 4.89 -12.17 16.34
C ASP A 64 3.68 -12.77 17.10
N PRO A 65 3.74 -14.05 17.50
CA PRO A 65 2.67 -14.68 18.26
C PRO A 65 2.39 -14.00 19.60
N ALA A 66 3.39 -13.32 20.19
CA ALA A 66 3.23 -12.57 21.43
C ALA A 66 2.36 -11.31 21.24
N LEU A 67 2.18 -10.82 20.00
CA LEU A 67 1.33 -9.68 19.66
C LEU A 67 -0.04 -10.10 19.09
N ALA A 68 -0.24 -11.39 18.85
CA ALA A 68 -1.47 -11.93 18.24
C ALA A 68 -2.74 -11.78 19.10
N TYR A 69 -2.61 -11.42 20.38
CA TYR A 69 -3.76 -11.18 21.26
C TYR A 69 -4.58 -9.96 20.85
N ASN A 70 -4.02 -9.04 20.05
CA ASN A 70 -4.72 -7.87 19.54
C ASN A 70 -4.80 -7.93 18.01
N PRO A 71 -5.91 -8.44 17.44
CA PRO A 71 -6.05 -8.60 15.98
C PRO A 71 -6.06 -7.27 15.23
N VAL A 72 -6.46 -6.17 15.89
CA VAL A 72 -6.37 -4.83 15.28
C VAL A 72 -4.91 -4.45 15.08
N ASN A 73 -4.07 -4.59 16.11
CA ASN A 73 -2.64 -4.26 15.99
C ASN A 73 -1.92 -5.11 14.93
N VAL A 74 -2.26 -6.40 14.83
CA VAL A 74 -1.73 -7.29 13.79
C VAL A 74 -2.13 -6.80 12.39
N ARG A 75 -3.41 -6.47 12.19
CA ARG A 75 -3.92 -5.93 10.93
C ARG A 75 -3.24 -4.62 10.53
N GLU A 76 -3.17 -3.65 11.43
CA GLU A 76 -2.54 -2.36 11.15
C GLU A 76 -1.03 -2.53 10.87
N SER A 77 -0.37 -3.51 11.51
CA SER A 77 1.03 -3.84 11.20
C SER A 77 1.19 -4.44 9.80
N TRP A 78 0.24 -5.25 9.34
CA TRP A 78 0.21 -5.75 7.96
C TRP A 78 -0.05 -4.63 6.93
N PHE A 79 -0.99 -3.71 7.20
CA PHE A 79 -1.20 -2.53 6.34
C PHE A 79 0.06 -1.68 6.24
N ALA A 80 0.67 -1.32 7.38
CA ALA A 80 1.91 -0.55 7.40
C ALA A 80 3.06 -1.27 6.68
N ALA A 81 3.21 -2.58 6.86
CA ALA A 81 4.21 -3.36 6.14
C ALA A 81 4.02 -3.28 4.62
N SER A 82 2.77 -3.41 4.14
CA SER A 82 2.45 -3.29 2.72
C SER A 82 2.86 -1.93 2.14
N THR A 83 2.44 -0.85 2.80
CA THR A 83 2.81 0.52 2.42
C THR A 83 4.32 0.72 2.36
N TYR A 84 5.05 0.25 3.37
CA TYR A 84 6.49 0.45 3.42
C TYR A 84 7.26 -0.41 2.42
N PHE A 85 6.78 -1.61 2.07
CA PHE A 85 7.35 -2.36 0.95
C PHE A 85 7.11 -1.65 -0.39
N CYS A 86 5.91 -1.09 -0.60
CA CYS A 86 5.61 -0.27 -1.78
C CYS A 86 6.53 0.97 -1.86
N ARG A 87 6.81 1.64 -0.73
CA ARG A 87 7.77 2.76 -0.70
C ARG A 87 9.21 2.31 -0.91
N ALA A 88 9.59 1.14 -0.42
CA ALA A 88 10.93 0.58 -0.66
C ALA A 88 11.18 0.30 -2.15
N ASP A 89 10.14 -0.08 -2.89
CA ASP A 89 10.21 -0.35 -4.33
C ASP A 89 10.39 0.91 -5.18
N PHE A 90 9.79 2.03 -4.77
CA PHE A 90 9.54 3.23 -5.59
C PHE A 90 10.72 3.71 -6.47
N TYR A 91 11.91 3.89 -5.89
CA TYR A 91 13.06 4.43 -6.63
C TYR A 91 13.92 3.36 -7.34
N LEU A 92 13.58 2.07 -7.22
CA LEU A 92 14.31 0.99 -7.89
C LEU A 92 14.10 0.97 -9.40
N HIS A 93 12.98 1.52 -9.88
CA HIS A 93 12.60 1.59 -11.29
C HIS A 93 13.53 2.44 -12.17
N VAL A 94 14.55 3.10 -11.59
CA VAL A 94 15.70 3.61 -12.35
C VAL A 94 16.44 2.48 -13.09
N ASN A 95 16.35 1.26 -12.59
CA ASN A 95 16.84 0.03 -13.22
C ASN A 95 15.77 -1.07 -13.12
N TRP A 96 15.01 -1.26 -14.21
CA TRP A 96 13.93 -2.26 -14.28
C TRP A 96 14.40 -3.72 -14.14
N ASP A 97 15.70 -4.00 -14.28
CA ASP A 97 16.28 -5.32 -14.07
C ASP A 97 16.63 -5.59 -12.58
N ASP A 98 16.38 -4.64 -11.67
CA ASP A 98 16.66 -4.84 -10.25
C ASP A 98 15.72 -5.91 -9.66
N PRO A 99 16.25 -7.06 -9.17
CA PRO A 99 15.42 -8.14 -8.68
C PRO A 99 14.61 -7.77 -7.42
N ARG A 100 15.03 -6.72 -6.70
CA ARG A 100 14.33 -6.24 -5.50
C ARG A 100 12.92 -5.75 -5.83
N ILE A 101 12.68 -5.25 -7.05
CA ILE A 101 11.37 -4.77 -7.50
C ILE A 101 10.30 -5.85 -7.29
N ASN A 102 10.52 -7.01 -7.91
CA ASN A 102 9.59 -8.13 -7.81
C ASN A 102 9.46 -8.70 -6.39
N ILE A 103 10.54 -8.67 -5.61
CA ILE A 103 10.54 -9.14 -4.22
C ILE A 103 9.67 -8.22 -3.35
N TYR A 104 9.91 -6.91 -3.42
CA TYR A 104 9.22 -5.93 -2.59
C TYR A 104 7.74 -5.83 -2.98
N TRP A 105 7.44 -5.90 -4.28
CA TRP A 105 6.07 -5.95 -4.77
C TRP A 105 5.30 -7.18 -4.28
N GLY A 106 5.93 -8.36 -4.31
CA GLY A 106 5.34 -9.59 -3.79
C GLY A 106 5.05 -9.51 -2.28
N GLU A 107 5.97 -8.92 -1.51
CA GLU A 107 5.79 -8.70 -0.07
C GLU A 107 4.68 -7.69 0.24
N GLN A 108 4.61 -6.59 -0.50
CA GLN A 108 3.53 -5.61 -0.42
C GLN A 108 2.16 -6.27 -0.62
N ILE A 109 1.99 -7.01 -1.72
CA ILE A 109 0.73 -7.68 -2.07
C ILE A 109 0.33 -8.65 -0.95
N SER A 110 1.27 -9.51 -0.52
CA SER A 110 1.04 -10.49 0.54
C SER A 110 0.65 -9.84 1.86
N ALA A 111 1.33 -8.76 2.23
CA ALA A 111 1.01 -8.00 3.44
C ALA A 111 -0.37 -7.35 3.36
N PHE A 112 -0.72 -6.74 2.22
CA PHE A 112 -2.03 -6.12 2.03
C PHE A 112 -3.16 -7.15 2.11
N ASP A 113 -2.98 -8.30 1.44
CA ASP A 113 -3.98 -9.37 1.41
C ASP A 113 -4.26 -9.92 2.82
N LYS A 114 -3.22 -10.09 3.64
CA LYS A 114 -3.37 -10.45 5.06
C LYS A 114 -4.12 -9.37 5.85
N ALA A 115 -3.85 -8.09 5.58
CA ALA A 115 -4.50 -6.98 6.27
C ALA A 115 -5.99 -6.88 5.92
N ILE A 116 -6.36 -6.94 4.63
CA ILE A 116 -7.76 -6.84 4.21
C ILE A 116 -8.59 -8.05 4.62
N ALA A 117 -7.98 -9.25 4.68
CA ALA A 117 -8.64 -10.44 5.19
C ALA A 117 -8.98 -10.35 6.69
N ALA A 118 -8.23 -9.54 7.44
CA ALA A 118 -8.43 -9.31 8.87
C ALA A 118 -9.36 -8.11 9.18
N LEU A 119 -9.96 -7.49 8.17
CA LEU A 119 -10.97 -6.44 8.38
C LEU A 119 -12.27 -7.05 8.94
N PRO A 120 -13.06 -6.27 9.72
CA PRO A 120 -14.38 -6.71 10.17
C PRO A 120 -15.31 -7.09 9.00
N ILE A 121 -15.17 -6.39 7.88
CA ILE A 121 -15.77 -6.74 6.59
C ILE A 121 -14.61 -6.90 5.61
N PRO A 122 -14.21 -8.15 5.31
CA PRO A 122 -13.06 -8.39 4.45
C PRO A 122 -13.22 -7.83 3.04
N GLY A 123 -12.17 -7.16 2.57
CA GLY A 123 -11.99 -6.89 1.14
C GLY A 123 -11.49 -8.15 0.43
N HIS A 124 -11.66 -8.22 -0.89
CA HIS A 124 -11.16 -9.34 -1.68
C HIS A 124 -10.71 -8.89 -3.06
N ARG A 125 -9.66 -9.55 -3.58
CA ARG A 125 -9.22 -9.35 -4.97
C ARG A 125 -10.27 -9.88 -5.94
N VAL A 126 -10.47 -9.15 -7.02
CA VAL A 126 -11.36 -9.48 -8.13
C VAL A 126 -10.56 -9.32 -9.41
N LYS A 127 -10.69 -10.27 -10.33
CA LYS A 127 -10.03 -10.20 -11.63
C LYS A 127 -11.06 -10.20 -12.75
N THR A 128 -10.91 -9.27 -13.68
CA THR A 128 -11.73 -9.22 -14.90
C THR A 128 -10.83 -9.40 -16.12
N SER A 129 -11.01 -10.49 -16.85
CA SER A 129 -10.25 -10.76 -18.07
C SER A 129 -10.90 -10.10 -19.28
N THR A 130 -10.08 -9.44 -20.11
CA THR A 130 -10.46 -8.94 -21.44
C THR A 130 -9.83 -9.83 -22.51
N SER A 131 -10.04 -9.51 -23.80
CA SER A 131 -9.36 -10.20 -24.91
C SER A 131 -7.83 -10.05 -24.87
N ASP A 132 -7.34 -8.96 -24.27
CA ASP A 132 -5.95 -8.52 -24.44
C ASP A 132 -5.17 -8.47 -23.12
N PHE A 133 -5.86 -8.28 -21.98
CA PHE A 133 -5.24 -8.18 -20.65
C PHE A 133 -6.22 -8.50 -19.52
N ASP A 134 -5.67 -8.84 -18.36
CA ASP A 134 -6.40 -8.94 -17.11
C ASP A 134 -6.41 -7.59 -16.38
N ILE A 135 -7.56 -7.23 -15.81
CA ILE A 135 -7.72 -6.10 -14.87
C ILE A 135 -7.78 -6.67 -13.47
N GLU A 136 -6.78 -6.32 -12.66
CA GLU A 136 -6.70 -6.67 -11.25
C GLU A 136 -7.38 -5.59 -10.42
N ALA A 137 -8.32 -5.98 -9.56
CA ALA A 137 -9.10 -5.08 -8.74
C ALA A 137 -9.22 -5.58 -7.30
N ILE A 138 -9.56 -4.69 -6.37
CA ILE A 138 -9.88 -5.03 -5.00
C ILE A 138 -11.26 -4.48 -4.67
N TRP A 139 -12.16 -5.38 -4.28
CA TRP A 139 -13.52 -5.03 -3.84
C TRP A 139 -13.57 -4.89 -2.33
N PHE A 140 -14.11 -3.76 -1.87
CA PHE A 140 -14.36 -3.44 -0.48
C PHE A 140 -15.87 -3.21 -0.26
N PRO A 141 -16.59 -4.17 0.35
CA PRO A 141 -18.00 -4.01 0.65
C PRO A 141 -18.21 -3.12 1.89
N ALA A 142 -19.20 -2.23 1.85
CA ALA A 142 -19.56 -1.42 3.03
C ALA A 142 -20.37 -2.17 4.09
N SER A 143 -20.91 -3.34 3.75
CA SER A 143 -21.76 -4.14 4.62
C SER A 143 -21.66 -5.61 4.24
N THR A 144 -21.93 -6.50 5.20
CA THR A 144 -22.13 -7.94 4.95
C THR A 144 -23.49 -8.24 4.31
N ASP A 145 -24.44 -7.30 4.33
CA ASP A 145 -25.71 -7.44 3.62
C ASP A 145 -25.54 -7.13 2.13
N SER A 146 -25.57 -8.18 1.32
CA SER A 146 -25.49 -8.14 -0.14
C SER A 146 -26.83 -7.88 -0.83
N ASN A 147 -27.95 -7.87 -0.10
CA ASN A 147 -29.27 -7.66 -0.70
C ASN A 147 -29.65 -6.18 -0.83
N THR A 148 -28.92 -5.30 -0.14
CA THR A 148 -29.12 -3.85 -0.23
C THR A 148 -28.22 -3.24 -1.28
N ASN A 149 -28.82 -2.58 -2.28
CA ASN A 149 -28.08 -1.77 -3.24
C ASN A 149 -27.45 -0.56 -2.54
N ARG A 150 -26.16 -0.35 -2.73
CA ARG A 150 -25.38 0.74 -2.16
C ARG A 150 -24.65 1.49 -3.27
N PRO A 151 -24.41 2.81 -3.14
CA PRO A 151 -23.50 3.51 -4.03
C PRO A 151 -22.12 2.83 -4.05
N THR A 152 -21.47 2.82 -5.22
CA THR A 152 -20.14 2.23 -5.40
C THR A 152 -19.19 3.26 -5.98
N LEU A 153 -18.04 3.46 -5.33
CA LEU A 153 -16.92 4.21 -5.89
C LEU A 153 -16.04 3.27 -6.72
N ILE A 154 -15.65 3.70 -7.91
CA ILE A 154 -14.71 3.00 -8.79
C ILE A 154 -13.46 3.87 -8.90
N LEU A 155 -12.32 3.35 -8.45
CA LEU A 155 -11.09 4.12 -8.28
C LEU A 155 -9.95 3.47 -9.05
N GLY A 156 -9.33 4.23 -9.96
CA GLY A 156 -8.04 3.88 -10.56
C GLY A 156 -6.95 4.74 -9.92
N ASN A 157 -5.72 4.22 -9.87
CA ASN A 157 -4.57 5.01 -9.44
C ASN A 157 -3.88 5.72 -10.62
N GLY A 158 -2.93 6.61 -10.32
CA GLY A 158 -1.99 7.15 -11.30
C GLY A 158 -0.83 6.20 -11.58
N TYR A 159 0.16 6.66 -12.35
CA TYR A 159 1.33 5.87 -12.75
C TYR A 159 2.17 5.40 -11.54
N ASP A 160 2.39 6.28 -10.57
CA ASP A 160 3.37 6.10 -9.49
C ASP A 160 2.80 5.47 -8.20
N GLY A 161 1.60 4.87 -8.26
CA GLY A 161 0.89 4.39 -7.07
C GLY A 161 0.29 2.99 -7.22
N ALA A 162 0.38 2.20 -6.15
CA ALA A 162 -0.32 0.92 -6.01
C ALA A 162 -1.80 1.15 -5.65
N GLN A 163 -2.73 0.37 -6.19
CA GLN A 163 -4.15 0.47 -5.85
C GLN A 163 -4.41 0.22 -4.36
N GLU A 164 -3.55 -0.54 -3.69
CA GLU A 164 -3.57 -0.77 -2.26
C GLU A 164 -3.53 0.54 -1.45
N GLY A 165 -2.77 1.56 -1.90
CA GLY A 165 -2.71 2.87 -1.23
C GLY A 165 -4.03 3.65 -1.27
N LEU A 166 -4.88 3.39 -2.27
CA LEU A 166 -6.22 4.02 -2.36
C LEU A 166 -7.13 3.58 -1.23
N TYR A 167 -6.87 2.43 -0.60
CA TYR A 167 -7.62 2.00 0.57
C TYR A 167 -7.51 3.03 1.70
N HIS A 168 -6.29 3.50 1.97
CA HIS A 168 -5.96 4.41 3.05
C HIS A 168 -6.22 5.87 2.76
N THR A 169 -6.54 6.26 1.53
CA THR A 169 -6.80 7.66 1.16
C THR A 169 -8.26 7.90 0.79
N VAL A 170 -8.92 6.92 0.19
CA VAL A 170 -10.29 7.06 -0.34
C VAL A 170 -11.23 5.95 0.10
N ALA A 171 -10.79 4.69 0.17
CA ALA A 171 -11.73 3.59 0.43
C ALA A 171 -12.28 3.63 1.85
N VAL A 172 -11.43 3.77 2.88
CA VAL A 172 -11.86 3.86 4.29
C VAL A 172 -12.93 4.96 4.50
N PRO A 173 -12.75 6.22 4.05
CA PRO A 173 -13.80 7.23 4.19
C PRO A 173 -15.04 6.94 3.32
N GLY A 174 -14.91 6.28 2.17
CA GLY A 174 -16.07 5.83 1.37
C GLY A 174 -16.90 4.77 2.08
N LEU A 175 -16.24 3.76 2.65
CA LEU A 175 -16.86 2.69 3.44
C LEU A 175 -17.56 3.24 4.67
N ALA A 176 -16.97 4.22 5.35
CA ALA A 176 -17.58 4.90 6.50
C ALA A 176 -18.89 5.64 6.16
N ARG A 177 -19.12 5.96 4.87
CA ARG A 177 -20.38 6.54 4.36
C ARG A 177 -21.39 5.48 3.90
N GLY A 178 -21.06 4.20 4.04
CA GLY A 178 -21.90 3.09 3.59
C GLY A 178 -21.81 2.81 2.09
N TRP A 179 -20.77 3.29 1.40
CA TRP A 179 -20.55 3.07 -0.04
C TRP A 179 -19.58 1.92 -0.26
N ASN A 180 -19.89 1.05 -1.21
CA ASN A 180 -18.92 0.07 -1.67
C ASN A 180 -17.78 0.80 -2.39
N VAL A 181 -16.60 0.18 -2.43
CA VAL A 181 -15.45 0.72 -3.14
C VAL A 181 -14.81 -0.40 -3.92
N ILE A 182 -14.45 -0.14 -5.17
CA ILE A 182 -13.58 -1.00 -5.96
C ILE A 182 -12.38 -0.18 -6.43
N THR A 183 -11.19 -0.67 -6.13
CA THR A 183 -9.95 -0.15 -6.73
C THR A 183 -9.55 -1.05 -7.88
N TYR A 184 -8.92 -0.51 -8.92
CA TYR A 184 -8.43 -1.32 -10.02
C TYR A 184 -7.11 -0.79 -10.58
N GLU A 185 -6.35 -1.70 -11.18
CA GLU A 185 -5.20 -1.39 -12.01
C GLU A 185 -5.38 -1.98 -13.41
N GLY A 186 -5.31 -1.10 -14.40
CA GLY A 186 -5.32 -1.45 -15.82
C GLY A 186 -3.92 -1.42 -16.45
N PRO A 187 -3.80 -1.68 -17.76
CA PRO A 187 -2.51 -1.71 -18.46
C PRO A 187 -1.67 -0.46 -18.23
N GLY A 188 -0.38 -0.66 -17.93
CA GLY A 188 0.57 0.42 -17.64
C GLY A 188 0.60 0.88 -16.18
N HIS A 189 -0.25 0.35 -15.30
CA HIS A 189 -0.15 0.55 -13.85
C HIS A 189 0.80 -0.47 -13.19
N PRO A 190 1.28 -0.20 -11.96
CA PRO A 190 2.32 -1.00 -11.32
C PRO A 190 2.09 -2.52 -11.31
N ILE A 191 0.95 -3.05 -10.89
CA ILE A 191 0.63 -4.50 -10.94
C ILE A 191 0.71 -5.00 -12.38
N SER A 192 0.14 -4.29 -13.35
CA SER A 192 0.22 -4.68 -14.75
C SER A 192 1.66 -4.66 -15.28
N LEU A 193 2.50 -3.70 -14.88
CA LEU A 193 3.92 -3.67 -15.22
C LEU A 193 4.67 -4.87 -14.62
N HIS A 194 4.42 -5.19 -13.35
CA HIS A 194 5.02 -6.35 -12.67
C HIS A 194 4.55 -7.70 -13.23
N LEU A 195 3.34 -7.75 -13.82
CA LEU A 195 2.80 -8.95 -14.48
C LEU A 195 3.31 -9.10 -15.93
N ILE A 196 3.56 -7.99 -16.63
CA ILE A 196 4.05 -7.99 -18.03
C ILE A 196 5.54 -8.30 -18.12
N LEU A 197 6.33 -8.01 -17.07
CA LEU A 197 7.77 -8.30 -17.02
C LEU A 197 8.10 -9.74 -16.58
N LYS A 198 7.11 -10.63 -16.49
CA LYS A 198 7.27 -12.08 -16.25
C LYS A 198 7.00 -12.88 -17.53
#